data_AF-R1FS95-F1
#
_entry.id   AF-R1FS95-F1
#
_cell.length_a   1.000
_cell.length_b   1.000
_cell.length_c   1.000
_cell.angle_alpha   90.00
_cell.angle_beta   90.00
_cell.angle_gamma   90.00
#
_symmetry.space_group_name_H-M   'P 1'
#
loop_
_entity.id
_entity.type
_entity.pdbx_description
1 polymer ?
#
loop_
_entity_poly.entity_id
_entity_poly.type
_entity_poly.pdbx_seq_one_letter_code
_entity_poly.pdbx_strand_id
1 'polypeptide(L)'
;DDVRGFVHAVDWTEPWLKGLLGLHLSVWAVVIVTRRVNELQMALLVAILGAVYGAERLNALGAAHWREFATQDYFDERGVFVALLYCTPLLLAAGFILLNALRTTARLLVEVRR
;
A
#
# COMPACT_ATOMS: atom_id res chain seq x y z
N ASP A 1 -14.50 6.02 -15.93
CA ASP A 1 -14.01 7.30 -16.46
C ASP A 1 -13.41 8.22 -15.39
N ASP A 2 -13.97 8.28 -14.18
CA ASP A 2 -13.43 9.09 -13.06
C ASP A 2 -12.00 8.76 -12.60
N VAL A 3 -11.65 7.47 -12.40
CA VAL A 3 -10.32 7.10 -11.87
C VAL A 3 -9.20 7.45 -12.86
N ARG A 4 -9.45 7.28 -14.16
CA ARG A 4 -8.48 7.66 -15.21
C ARG A 4 -8.32 9.18 -15.29
N GLY A 5 -9.42 9.93 -15.15
CA GLY A 5 -9.39 11.39 -15.07
C GLY A 5 -8.58 11.87 -13.87
N PHE A 6 -8.78 11.26 -12.71
CA PHE A 6 -8.01 11.56 -11.49
C PHE A 6 -6.51 11.27 -11.67
N VAL A 7 -6.15 10.10 -12.22
CA VAL A 7 -4.76 9.73 -12.48
C VAL A 7 -4.08 10.67 -13.48
N HIS A 8 -4.80 11.25 -14.44
CA HIS A 8 -4.25 12.26 -15.35
C HIS A 8 -4.12 13.66 -14.72
N ALA A 9 -4.96 13.99 -13.74
CA ALA A 9 -4.84 15.24 -12.99
C ALA A 9 -3.63 15.23 -12.04
N VAL A 10 -3.13 14.04 -11.68
CA VAL A 10 -1.93 13.88 -10.85
C VAL A 10 -0.68 14.22 -11.67
N ASP A 11 0.13 15.16 -11.18
CA ASP A 11 1.39 15.53 -11.82
C ASP A 11 2.51 14.55 -11.46
N TRP A 12 2.65 13.50 -12.26
CA TRP A 12 3.67 12.46 -12.08
C TRP A 12 5.11 12.95 -12.19
N THR A 13 5.35 14.21 -12.56
CA THR A 13 6.70 14.77 -12.61
C THR A 13 7.26 15.08 -11.22
N GLU A 14 6.38 15.25 -10.22
CA GLU A 14 6.77 15.66 -8.87
C GLU A 14 7.69 14.62 -8.18
N PRO A 15 8.81 15.05 -7.57
CA PRO A 15 9.78 14.13 -6.97
C PRO A 15 9.20 13.27 -5.85
N TRP A 16 8.30 13.81 -5.03
CA TRP A 16 7.73 13.10 -3.89
C TRP A 16 6.80 11.95 -4.34
N LEU A 17 6.04 12.14 -5.44
CA LEU A 17 5.22 11.08 -6.05
C LEU A 17 6.08 9.95 -6.62
N LYS A 18 7.21 10.28 -7.25
CA LYS A 18 8.18 9.27 -7.68
C LYS A 18 8.77 8.52 -6.48
N GLY A 19 9.04 9.21 -5.39
CA GLY A 19 9.43 8.61 -4.11
C GLY A 19 8.36 7.64 -3.59
N LEU A 20 7.09 8.04 -3.63
CA LEU A 20 5.95 7.19 -3.26
C LEU A 20 5.87 5.94 -4.13
N LEU A 21 6.05 6.05 -5.45
CA LEU A 21 6.11 4.88 -6.34
C LEU A 21 7.30 3.98 -6.00
N GLY A 22 8.48 4.55 -5.76
CA GLY A 22 9.67 3.82 -5.32
C GLY A 22 9.47 3.06 -4.01
N LEU A 23 8.76 3.67 -3.04
CA LEU A 23 8.37 3.03 -1.79
C LEU A 23 7.50 1.80 -2.06
N HIS A 24 6.46 1.92 -2.90
CA HIS A 24 5.60 0.80 -3.25
C HIS A 24 6.36 -0.34 -3.93
N LEU A 25 7.24 -0.02 -4.89
CA LEU A 25 8.10 -1.03 -5.53
C LEU A 25 8.98 -1.75 -4.51
N SER A 26 9.53 -1.02 -3.55
CA SER A 26 10.35 -1.58 -2.47
C SER A 26 9.54 -2.49 -1.55
N VAL A 27 8.33 -2.07 -1.15
CA VAL A 27 7.41 -2.89 -0.35
C VAL A 27 7.07 -4.18 -1.08
N TRP A 28 6.69 -4.10 -2.36
CA TRP A 28 6.40 -5.28 -3.18
C TRP A 28 7.60 -6.20 -3.34
N ALA A 29 8.79 -5.64 -3.58
CA ALA A 29 10.02 -6.42 -3.65
C ALA A 29 10.28 -7.19 -2.35
N VAL A 30 10.16 -6.52 -1.20
CA VAL A 30 10.31 -7.16 0.13
C VAL A 30 9.26 -8.25 0.33
N VAL A 31 7.99 -7.99 0.03
CA VAL A 31 6.91 -8.99 0.14
C VAL A 31 7.18 -10.22 -0.73
N ILE A 32 7.64 -10.03 -1.97
CA ILE A 32 7.91 -11.12 -2.91
C ILE A 32 9.15 -11.92 -2.49
N VAL A 33 10.24 -11.25 -2.11
CA VAL A 33 11.49 -11.90 -1.70
C VAL A 33 11.26 -12.71 -0.42
N THR A 34 10.49 -12.18 0.52
CA THR A 34 10.26 -12.80 1.83
C THR A 34 9.10 -13.79 1.86
N ARG A 35 8.46 -14.09 0.71
CA ARG A 35 7.25 -14.93 0.61
C ARG A 35 7.34 -16.35 1.19
N ARG A 36 8.55 -16.84 1.48
CA ARG A 36 8.78 -18.17 2.10
C ARG A 36 9.00 -18.11 3.61
N VAL A 37 9.12 -16.91 4.18
CA VAL A 37 9.38 -16.68 5.61
C VAL A 37 8.10 -16.18 6.27
N ASN A 38 7.33 -17.10 6.87
CA ASN A 38 6.00 -16.79 7.39
C ASN A 38 6.01 -15.71 8.47
N GLU A 39 6.96 -15.73 9.40
CA GLU A 39 7.06 -14.75 10.48
C GLU A 39 7.18 -13.32 9.94
N LEU A 40 8.05 -13.12 8.94
CA LEU A 40 8.26 -11.83 8.31
C LEU A 40 7.04 -11.41 7.48
N GLN A 41 6.37 -12.34 6.81
CA GLN A 41 5.12 -12.06 6.10
C GLN A 41 4.00 -11.59 7.05
N MET A 42 3.89 -12.19 8.25
CA MET A 42 2.93 -11.74 9.26
C MET A 42 3.28 -10.36 9.81
N ALA A 43 4.56 -10.10 10.08
CA ALA A 43 5.02 -8.78 10.50
C ALA A 43 4.74 -7.70 9.43
N LEU A 44 5.01 -8.01 8.15
CA LEU A 44 4.70 -7.13 7.02
C LEU A 44 3.20 -6.88 6.87
N LEU A 45 2.37 -7.91 7.06
CA LEU A 45 0.91 -7.76 7.01
C LEU A 45 0.43 -6.77 8.08
N VAL A 46 0.88 -6.93 9.32
CA VAL A 46 0.52 -6.02 10.42
C VAL A 46 1.01 -4.59 10.13
N ALA A 47 2.25 -4.44 9.65
CA ALA A 47 2.80 -3.14 9.30
C ALA A 47 2.00 -2.45 8.19
N ILE A 48 1.64 -3.18 7.13
CA ILE A 48 0.82 -2.68 6.01
C ILE A 48 -0.58 -2.27 6.51
N LEU A 49 -1.23 -3.10 7.33
CA LEU A 49 -2.56 -2.77 7.86
C LEU A 49 -2.51 -1.57 8.81
N GLY A 50 -1.45 -1.44 9.62
CA GLY A 50 -1.22 -0.25 10.45
C GLY A 50 -1.01 1.01 9.62
N ALA A 51 -0.27 0.91 8.52
CA ALA A 51 -0.07 2.00 7.57
C ALA A 51 -1.40 2.43 6.91
N VAL A 52 -2.23 1.48 6.49
CA VAL A 52 -3.58 1.75 5.94
C VAL A 52 -4.51 2.34 6.99
N TYR A 53 -4.46 1.86 8.25
CA TYR A 53 -5.23 2.43 9.35
C TYR A 53 -4.86 3.90 9.61
N GLY A 54 -3.57 4.24 9.50
CA GLY A 54 -3.09 5.62 9.63
C GLY A 54 -3.36 6.51 8.41
N ALA A 55 -3.94 5.99 7.32
CA ALA A 55 -4.06 6.71 6.06
C ALA A 55 -4.90 7.99 6.17
N GLU A 56 -5.98 7.99 6.95
CA GLU A 56 -6.80 9.19 7.15
C GLU A 56 -6.01 10.33 7.83
N ARG A 57 -5.20 9.97 8.83
CA ARG A 57 -4.32 10.94 9.51
C ARG A 57 -3.23 11.45 8.58
N LEU A 58 -2.67 10.56 7.75
CA LEU A 58 -1.70 10.95 6.72
C LEU A 58 -2.33 11.91 5.70
N ASN A 59 -3.58 11.66 5.29
CA ASN A 59 -4.31 12.55 4.41
C ASN A 59 -4.50 13.94 5.03
N ALA A 60 -4.95 14.01 6.28
CA ALA A 60 -5.12 15.28 6.99
C ALA A 60 -3.79 16.04 7.16
N LEU A 61 -2.70 15.34 7.44
CA LEU A 61 -1.36 15.95 7.54
C LEU A 61 -0.87 16.45 6.18
N GLY A 62 -1.12 15.68 5.12
CA GLY A 62 -0.83 16.08 3.74
C GLY A 62 -1.60 17.34 3.35
N ALA A 63 -2.90 17.40 3.64
CA ALA A 63 -3.74 18.58 3.40
C ALA A 63 -3.25 19.83 4.17
N ALA A 64 -2.71 19.64 5.38
CA ALA A 64 -2.19 20.75 6.17
C ALA A 64 -0.82 21.27 5.67
N HIS A 65 0.02 20.42 5.07
CA HIS A 65 1.43 20.73 4.76
C HIS A 65 1.81 20.53 3.29
N TRP A 66 0.84 20.35 2.38
CA TRP A 66 1.13 20.05 0.96
C TRP A 66 2.08 21.06 0.32
N ARG A 67 2.01 22.34 0.72
CA ARG A 67 2.84 23.44 0.16
C ARG A 67 4.33 23.25 0.40
N GLU A 68 4.73 22.38 1.34
CA GLU A 68 6.13 22.09 1.64
C GLU A 68 6.77 21.13 0.64
N PHE A 69 5.97 20.29 -0.03
CA PHE A 69 6.49 19.20 -0.87
C PHE A 69 5.79 19.02 -2.23
N ALA A 70 4.61 19.60 -2.40
CA ALA A 70 3.76 19.49 -3.59
C ALA A 70 3.43 20.88 -4.14
N THR A 71 3.22 20.94 -5.45
CA THR A 71 2.84 22.16 -6.16
C THR A 71 1.34 22.43 -6.11
N GLN A 72 0.54 21.41 -5.80
CA GLN A 72 -0.91 21.48 -5.65
C GLN A 72 -1.39 20.60 -4.50
N ASP A 73 -2.59 20.90 -4.00
CA ASP A 73 -3.21 20.11 -2.95
C ASP A 73 -3.87 18.86 -3.54
N TYR A 74 -3.33 17.71 -3.20
CA TYR A 74 -3.86 16.41 -3.58
C TYR A 74 -4.78 15.80 -2.53
N PHE A 75 -4.78 16.33 -1.31
CA PHE A 75 -5.36 15.68 -0.14
C PHE A 75 -6.75 16.24 0.13
N ASP A 76 -7.78 15.59 -0.42
CA ASP A 76 -9.17 15.99 -0.24
C ASP A 76 -9.79 15.40 1.03
N GLU A 77 -10.90 15.99 1.51
CA GLU A 77 -11.62 15.50 2.70
C GLU A 77 -12.12 14.05 2.55
N ARG A 78 -12.39 13.62 1.30
CA ARG A 78 -12.79 12.24 0.99
C ARG A 78 -11.60 11.27 0.94
N GLY A 79 -10.37 11.78 0.94
CA GLY A 79 -9.14 10.99 0.93
C GLY A 79 -8.95 10.14 -0.33
N VAL A 80 -9.50 10.56 -1.47
CA VAL A 80 -9.49 9.80 -2.72
C VAL A 80 -8.06 9.56 -3.19
N PHE A 81 -7.20 10.58 -3.09
CA PHE A 81 -5.79 10.45 -3.42
C PHE A 81 -5.10 9.37 -2.61
N VAL A 82 -5.19 9.45 -1.28
CA VAL A 82 -4.54 8.50 -0.37
C VAL A 82 -5.16 7.10 -0.54
N ALA A 83 -6.48 6.99 -0.72
CA ALA A 83 -7.13 5.71 -0.96
C ALA A 83 -6.60 5.02 -2.24
N LEU A 84 -6.47 5.76 -3.35
CA LEU A 84 -6.05 5.21 -4.63
C LEU A 84 -4.53 4.99 -4.72
N LEU A 85 -3.73 5.96 -4.30
CA LEU A 85 -2.28 5.92 -4.55
C LEU A 85 -1.46 5.40 -3.38
N TYR A 86 -2.03 5.35 -2.17
CA TYR A 86 -1.36 4.80 -0.99
C TYR A 86 -2.02 3.50 -0.50
N CYS A 87 -3.32 3.52 -0.20
CA CYS A 87 -3.99 2.33 0.36
C CYS A 87 -4.11 1.19 -0.65
N THR A 88 -4.47 1.48 -1.91
CA THR A 88 -4.74 0.42 -2.89
C THR A 88 -3.53 -0.48 -3.16
N PRO A 89 -2.32 0.03 -3.46
CA PRO A 89 -1.16 -0.83 -3.67
C PRO A 89 -0.75 -1.60 -2.41
N LEU A 90 -0.88 -0.98 -1.24
CA LEU A 90 -0.62 -1.61 0.07
C LEU A 90 -1.61 -2.76 0.35
N LEU A 91 -2.90 -2.55 0.12
CA LEU A 91 -3.92 -3.56 0.31
C LEU A 91 -3.79 -4.73 -0.68
N LEU A 92 -3.35 -4.45 -1.91
CA LEU A 92 -3.00 -5.52 -2.86
C LEU A 92 -1.82 -6.36 -2.35
N ALA A 93 -0.80 -5.73 -1.75
CA ALA A 93 0.32 -6.44 -1.14
C ALA A 93 -0.14 -7.29 0.07
N ALA A 94 -1.00 -6.73 0.93
CA ALA A 94 -1.63 -7.48 2.02
C ALA A 94 -2.45 -8.68 1.51
N GLY A 95 -3.24 -8.49 0.45
CA GLY A 95 -3.99 -9.57 -0.18
C GLY A 95 -3.09 -10.68 -0.72
N PHE A 96 -1.96 -10.33 -1.33
CA PHE A 96 -0.96 -11.30 -1.77
C PHE A 96 -0.40 -12.12 -0.60
N ILE A 97 -0.04 -11.46 0.51
CA ILE A 97 0.44 -12.13 1.74
C ILE A 97 -0.61 -13.12 2.25
N LEU A 98 -1.86 -12.68 2.37
CA LEU A 98 -2.97 -13.50 2.85
C LEU A 98 -3.20 -14.74 1.96
N LEU A 99 -3.18 -14.58 0.65
CA LEU A 99 -3.31 -15.70 -0.30
C LEU A 99 -2.16 -16.71 -0.16
N ASN A 100 -0.93 -16.21 0.04
CA ASN A 100 0.23 -17.07 0.26
C ASN A 100 0.15 -17.82 1.60
N ALA A 101 -0.30 -17.14 2.66
CA ALA A 101 -0.53 -17.74 3.97
C ALA A 101 -1.61 -18.85 3.89
N LEU A 102 -2.75 -18.56 3.25
CA LEU A 102 -3.82 -19.54 3.07
C LEU A 102 -3.35 -20.79 2.34
N ARG A 103 -2.59 -20.63 1.25
CA ARG A 103 -2.01 -21.76 0.50
C ARG A 103 -1.06 -22.59 1.36
N THR A 104 -0.26 -21.94 2.19
CA THR A 104 0.70 -22.62 3.08
C THR A 104 -0.06 -23.41 4.15
N THR A 105 -1.02 -22.79 4.83
CA THR A 105 -1.85 -23.46 5.84
C THR A 105 -2.65 -24.62 5.25
N ALA A 106 -3.23 -24.46 4.06
CA ALA A 106 -3.96 -25.54 3.38
C ALA A 106 -3.07 -26.76 3.09
N ARG A 107 -1.81 -26.55 2.67
CA ARG A 107 -0.85 -27.63 2.45
C ARG A 107 -0.49 -28.35 3.74
N LEU A 108 -0.18 -27.60 4.79
CA LEU A 108 0.14 -28.17 6.11
C LEU A 108 -1.03 -28.97 6.69
N LEU A 109 -2.27 -28.48 6.53
CA LEU A 109 -3.46 -29.20 6.99
C LEU A 109 -3.66 -30.54 6.27
N VAL A 110 -3.37 -30.59 4.96
CA VAL A 110 -3.44 -31.84 4.18
C VAL A 110 -2.32 -32.80 4.58
N GLU A 111 -1.13 -32.30 4.87
CA GLU A 111 0.03 -33.10 5.30
C GLU A 111 -0.19 -33.72 6.69
N VAL A 112 -0.73 -32.96 7.65
CA VAL A 112 -1.06 -33.46 9.00
C VAL A 112 -2.18 -34.50 8.99
N ARG A 113 -3.05 -34.48 7.97
CA ARG A 113 -4.18 -35.42 7.86
C ARG A 113 -3.80 -36.76 7.20
N ARG A 114 -2.59 -36.88 6.64
CA ARG A 114 -2.02 -38.15 6.18
C ARG A 114 -1.26 -38.83 7.30
#